data_AF-A0A918U251-F1
#
_entry.id   AF-A0A918U251-F1
#
_cell.length_a   1.000
_cell.length_b   1.000
_cell.length_c   1.000
_cell.angle_alpha   90.00
_cell.angle_beta   90.00
_cell.angle_gamma   90.00
#
_symmetry.space_group_name_H-M   'P 1'
#
loop_
_entity.id
_entity.type
_entity.pdbx_description
1 polymer ?
#
loop_
_entity_poly.entity_id
_entity_poly.type
_entity_poly.pdbx_seq_one_letter_code
_entity_poly.pdbx_strand_id
1 'polypeptide(L)'
;MNTKSTLTLMAPTLILAGGLWALVGEKAAPTWQRQLLTLDFLTEGVSLGDLNGDGKPDLVAGAYWFAGPDFAEAIPYRPATPWKVKGYAEDSFLSWVDDLDGDGHEDILMVSRPGNEATWYRNPGKEPSPSWEAHRVAEGVATECPEWTDLTGDGRPELVYMEKGRFGFAEPNWEDTTQPWKFHPISEVVANTPYVHGVGVGDVNGDGRADLLEKGGWFEQPDRPFST
;
A
#
# COMPACT_ATOMS: atom_id res chain seq x y z
N MET A 1 59.41 -45.60 -44.53
CA MET A 1 59.15 -47.03 -44.34
C MET A 1 58.59 -47.22 -42.94
N ASN A 2 57.27 -47.40 -42.81
CA ASN A 2 56.65 -48.47 -42.03
C ASN A 2 55.11 -48.39 -42.21
N THR A 3 54.63 -49.35 -43.00
CA THR A 3 53.36 -50.09 -42.92
C THR A 3 52.01 -49.37 -42.82
N LYS A 4 51.29 -49.51 -43.94
CA LYS A 4 49.84 -49.41 -44.19
C LYS A 4 48.98 -50.13 -43.14
N SER A 5 47.76 -49.62 -42.92
CA SER A 5 46.54 -50.37 -43.21
C SER A 5 45.29 -49.49 -43.09
N THR A 6 44.61 -49.35 -44.22
CA THR A 6 43.23 -48.83 -44.35
C THR A 6 42.27 -49.92 -43.87
N LEU A 7 41.33 -49.58 -43.01
CA LEU A 7 40.13 -50.39 -42.78
C LEU A 7 38.91 -49.52 -43.08
N THR A 8 38.29 -49.78 -44.23
CA THR A 8 36.97 -49.26 -44.57
C THR A 8 35.95 -50.23 -43.98
N LEU A 9 35.28 -49.84 -42.89
CA LEU A 9 34.07 -50.52 -42.43
C LEU A 9 32.87 -49.68 -42.86
N MET A 10 32.04 -50.21 -43.75
CA MET A 10 30.67 -49.75 -43.89
C MET A 10 29.92 -50.11 -42.61
N ALA A 11 29.42 -49.10 -41.89
CA ALA A 11 28.42 -49.29 -40.85
C ALA A 11 27.06 -48.83 -41.40
N PRO A 12 25.98 -49.56 -41.09
CA PRO A 12 24.67 -49.37 -41.70
C PRO A 12 24.05 -48.03 -41.28
N THR A 13 23.20 -47.50 -42.14
CA THR A 13 22.33 -46.36 -41.89
C THR A 13 21.55 -46.59 -40.58
N LEU A 14 22.03 -46.02 -39.48
CA LEU A 14 21.27 -45.93 -38.25
C LEU A 14 20.27 -44.79 -38.46
N ILE A 15 19.00 -45.11 -38.67
CA ILE A 15 17.92 -44.15 -38.54
C ILE A 15 17.86 -43.79 -37.05
N LEU A 16 18.61 -42.76 -36.65
CA LEU A 16 18.35 -42.07 -35.39
C LEU A 16 17.01 -41.36 -35.57
N ALA A 17 15.95 -41.96 -35.04
CA ALA A 17 14.77 -41.21 -34.66
C ALA A 17 15.22 -40.19 -33.60
N GLY A 18 15.60 -39.00 -34.06
CA GLY A 18 15.92 -37.86 -33.21
C GLY A 18 14.65 -37.40 -32.52
N GLY A 19 14.34 -38.01 -31.37
CA GLY A 19 13.40 -37.42 -30.43
C GLY A 19 13.98 -36.08 -29.98
N LEU A 20 13.43 -34.99 -30.52
CA LEU A 20 13.60 -33.66 -29.93
C LEU A 20 12.92 -33.71 -28.56
N TRP A 21 13.69 -34.04 -27.53
CA TRP A 21 13.30 -33.70 -26.18
C TRP A 21 13.51 -32.19 -26.06
N ALA A 22 12.42 -31.43 -26.06
CA ALA A 22 12.47 -30.06 -25.61
C ALA A 22 12.91 -30.09 -24.13
N LEU A 23 14.17 -29.72 -23.88
CA LEU A 23 14.60 -29.36 -22.54
C LEU A 23 13.80 -28.12 -22.18
N VAL A 24 12.71 -28.30 -21.43
CA VAL A 24 12.07 -27.20 -20.72
C VAL A 24 13.12 -26.72 -19.73
N GLY A 25 13.76 -25.60 -20.04
CA GLY A 25 14.68 -24.95 -19.12
C GLY A 25 13.92 -24.61 -17.84
N GLU A 26 14.35 -25.15 -16.71
CA GLU A 26 13.79 -24.81 -15.42
C GLU A 26 14.00 -23.31 -15.20
N LYS A 27 12.91 -22.57 -14.94
CA LYS A 27 12.99 -21.14 -14.63
C LYS A 27 13.85 -21.03 -13.37
N ALA A 28 15.00 -20.35 -13.48
CA ALA A 28 15.89 -20.15 -12.33
C ALA A 28 15.10 -19.59 -11.15
N ALA A 29 15.36 -20.13 -9.96
CA ALA A 29 14.74 -19.63 -8.74
C ALA A 29 15.06 -18.13 -8.58
N PRO A 30 14.08 -17.30 -8.16
CA PRO A 30 14.36 -15.89 -7.92
C PRO A 30 15.35 -15.74 -6.76
N THR A 31 16.31 -14.83 -6.91
CA THR A 31 17.22 -14.41 -5.84
C THR A 31 16.78 -13.07 -5.28
N TRP A 32 16.88 -12.89 -3.96
CA TRP A 32 16.47 -11.67 -3.27
C TRP A 32 17.67 -11.01 -2.60
N GLN A 33 17.76 -9.69 -2.71
CA GLN A 33 18.72 -8.84 -1.99
C GLN A 33 17.99 -8.14 -0.85
N ARG A 34 18.58 -8.08 0.34
CA ARG A 34 18.06 -7.33 1.48
C ARG A 34 18.86 -6.06 1.66
N GLN A 35 18.18 -4.92 1.66
CA GLN A 35 18.71 -3.65 2.13
C GLN A 35 18.12 -3.35 3.52
N LEU A 36 18.97 -2.99 4.47
CA LEU A 36 18.55 -2.56 5.80
C LEU A 36 18.51 -1.04 5.85
N LEU A 37 17.34 -0.44 6.09
CA LEU A 37 17.20 1.01 6.21
C LEU A 37 17.38 1.48 7.65
N THR A 38 16.68 0.86 8.60
CA THR A 38 16.80 1.16 10.03
C THR A 38 16.44 -0.05 10.90
N LEU A 39 16.89 -0.04 12.16
CA LEU A 39 16.47 -0.97 13.20
C LEU A 39 15.51 -0.32 14.21
N ASP A 40 15.26 0.98 14.07
CA ASP A 40 14.31 1.70 14.91
C ASP A 40 12.88 1.30 14.56
N PHE A 41 12.03 1.22 15.59
CA PHE A 41 10.61 1.04 15.38
C PHE A 41 9.95 2.39 15.08
N LEU A 42 9.62 2.60 13.81
CA LEU A 42 9.06 3.87 13.32
C LEU A 42 7.54 3.84 13.22
N THR A 43 6.98 2.72 12.75
CA THR A 43 5.55 2.54 12.45
C THR A 43 5.24 1.06 12.23
N GLU A 44 3.96 0.69 12.22
CA GLU A 44 3.49 -0.67 11.91
C GLU A 44 3.44 -0.92 10.38
N GLY A 45 3.12 0.11 9.59
CA GLY A 45 2.96 0.02 8.14
C GLY A 45 3.79 1.04 7.38
N VAL A 46 4.19 0.67 6.16
CA VAL A 46 4.96 1.52 5.25
C VAL A 46 4.21 1.70 3.95
N SER A 47 4.42 2.83 3.28
CA SER A 47 3.84 3.14 1.97
C SER A 47 4.90 3.62 0.99
N LEU A 48 4.55 3.67 -0.28
CA LEU A 48 5.41 4.13 -1.38
C LEU A 48 4.70 5.21 -2.19
N GLY A 49 5.47 6.20 -2.66
CA GLY A 49 5.02 7.23 -3.61
C GLY A 49 6.18 8.17 -3.99
N ASP A 50 6.02 9.02 -4.99
CA ASP A 50 7.02 9.96 -5.50
C ASP A 50 6.93 11.33 -4.80
N LEU A 51 7.41 11.39 -3.55
CA LEU A 51 7.32 12.59 -2.72
C LEU A 51 8.23 13.73 -3.20
N ASN A 52 9.31 13.41 -3.91
CA ASN A 52 10.25 14.41 -4.43
C ASN A 52 10.02 14.77 -5.92
N GLY A 53 9.12 14.08 -6.61
CA GLY A 53 8.74 14.33 -7.99
C GLY A 53 9.80 13.92 -9.02
N ASP A 54 10.66 12.96 -8.71
CA ASP A 54 11.72 12.47 -9.62
C ASP A 54 11.32 11.25 -10.45
N GLY A 55 10.08 10.79 -10.31
CA GLY A 55 9.51 9.64 -11.00
C GLY A 55 9.92 8.29 -10.40
N LYS A 56 10.52 8.26 -9.21
CA LYS A 56 10.86 7.03 -8.50
C LYS A 56 10.10 6.93 -7.18
N PRO A 57 9.72 5.70 -6.75
CA PRO A 57 9.03 5.54 -5.49
C PRO A 57 9.98 5.79 -4.31
N ASP A 58 9.59 6.71 -3.46
CA ASP A 58 10.10 6.96 -2.13
C ASP A 58 9.33 6.12 -1.11
N LEU A 59 9.94 5.81 0.04
CA LEU A 59 9.32 5.03 1.11
C LEU A 59 8.94 5.92 2.28
N VAL A 60 7.72 5.78 2.81
CA VAL A 60 7.26 6.45 4.04
C VAL A 60 7.24 5.45 5.20
N ALA A 61 7.83 5.84 6.32
CA ALA A 61 7.81 5.09 7.57
C ALA A 61 7.75 6.02 8.79
N GLY A 62 6.59 6.07 9.44
CA GLY A 62 6.37 6.91 10.60
C GLY A 62 6.55 8.39 10.26
N ALA A 63 7.35 9.13 11.02
CA ALA A 63 7.63 10.55 10.76
C ALA A 63 8.70 10.81 9.67
N TYR A 64 9.14 9.77 8.96
CA TYR A 64 10.22 9.83 7.98
C TYR A 64 9.78 9.36 6.60
N TRP A 65 10.45 9.86 5.57
CA TRP A 65 10.47 9.27 4.24
C TRP A 65 11.92 9.03 3.77
N PHE A 66 12.09 8.18 2.77
CA PHE A 66 13.39 7.76 2.25
C PHE A 66 13.35 7.85 0.72
N ALA A 67 14.19 8.71 0.16
CA ALA A 67 14.23 8.92 -1.29
C ALA A 67 14.71 7.67 -2.05
N GLY A 68 13.95 7.23 -3.05
CA GLY A 68 14.29 6.11 -3.92
C GLY A 68 15.35 6.47 -4.97
N PRO A 69 16.03 5.47 -5.57
CA PRO A 69 15.92 4.04 -5.29
C PRO A 69 16.92 3.57 -4.22
N ASP A 70 17.77 4.48 -3.73
CA ASP A 70 18.87 4.14 -2.82
C ASP A 70 18.44 4.12 -1.36
N PHE A 71 17.35 4.81 -1.00
CA PHE A 71 16.78 4.86 0.36
C PHE A 71 17.82 5.18 1.45
N ALA A 72 18.80 6.01 1.11
CA ALA A 72 20.05 6.15 1.85
C ALA A 72 19.90 6.95 3.16
N GLU A 73 18.91 7.84 3.23
CA GLU A 73 18.70 8.75 4.35
C GLU A 73 17.23 8.77 4.77
N ALA A 74 17.01 8.82 6.09
CA ALA A 74 15.70 9.07 6.68
C ALA A 74 15.47 10.58 6.77
N ILE A 75 14.53 11.08 5.99
CA ILE A 75 14.21 12.50 5.90
C ILE A 75 12.94 12.75 6.72
N PRO A 76 12.99 13.52 7.81
CA PRO A 76 11.78 13.82 8.59
C PRO A 76 10.88 14.76 7.80
N TYR A 77 9.56 14.51 7.82
CA TYR A 77 8.55 15.46 7.32
C TYR A 77 7.76 16.12 8.46
N ARG A 78 7.89 15.58 9.68
CA ARG A 78 7.34 16.13 10.93
C ARG A 78 8.31 15.85 12.09
N PRO A 79 8.17 16.51 13.25
CA PRO A 79 8.99 16.20 14.42
C PRO A 79 8.90 14.72 14.79
N ALA A 80 10.04 14.05 14.85
CA ALA A 80 10.13 12.61 15.09
C ALA A 80 10.63 12.31 16.51
N THR A 81 9.96 11.37 17.18
CA THR A 81 10.48 10.75 18.42
C THR A 81 10.50 9.23 18.21
N PRO A 82 11.66 8.55 18.29
CA PRO A 82 11.72 7.09 18.13
C PRO A 82 10.86 6.36 19.17
N TRP A 83 10.13 5.33 18.73
CA TRP A 83 9.29 4.52 19.60
C TRP A 83 10.06 3.36 20.22
N LYS A 84 9.64 2.93 21.42
CA LYS A 84 10.15 1.69 22.01
C LYS A 84 9.53 0.51 21.28
N VAL A 85 10.34 -0.48 20.91
CA VAL A 85 9.92 -1.73 20.24
C VAL A 85 8.80 -2.48 20.99
N LYS A 86 8.67 -2.27 22.31
CA LYS A 86 7.55 -2.82 23.09
C LYS A 86 6.40 -1.80 23.15
N GLY A 87 5.54 -1.80 22.14
CA GLY A 87 4.34 -0.96 22.04
C GLY A 87 4.00 -0.64 20.59
N TYR A 88 2.96 0.16 20.38
CA TYR A 88 2.62 0.73 19.08
C TYR A 88 3.19 2.14 18.97
N ALA A 89 3.58 2.56 17.77
CA ALA A 89 3.74 3.96 17.44
C ALA A 89 2.37 4.67 17.62
N GLU A 90 2.28 5.59 18.59
CA GLU A 90 1.00 6.22 18.96
C GLU A 90 0.38 7.01 17.80
N ASP A 91 1.26 7.62 17.01
CA ASP A 91 0.94 8.61 15.97
C ASP A 91 1.31 8.14 14.55
N SER A 92 1.58 6.84 14.37
CA SER A 92 1.94 6.27 13.07
C SER A 92 1.68 4.78 12.99
N PHE A 93 0.47 4.41 12.55
CA PHE A 93 0.07 3.03 12.37
C PHE A 93 0.16 2.61 10.90
N LEU A 94 -0.58 3.27 10.03
CA LEU A 94 -0.59 3.05 8.58
C LEU A 94 -0.55 4.37 7.84
N SER A 95 -0.03 4.37 6.62
CA SER A 95 0.03 5.56 5.78
C SER A 95 -0.27 5.24 4.32
N TRP A 96 -0.66 6.28 3.58
CA TRP A 96 -0.77 6.29 2.13
C TRP A 96 -0.14 7.56 1.58
N VAL A 97 0.27 7.47 0.31
CA VAL A 97 0.85 8.58 -0.44
C VAL A 97 -0.05 8.85 -1.65
N ASP A 98 -0.51 10.10 -1.78
CA ASP A 98 -1.47 10.52 -2.82
C ASP A 98 -1.50 12.05 -2.97
N ASP A 99 -1.94 12.57 -4.10
CA ASP A 99 -2.11 14.02 -4.33
C ASP A 99 -3.46 14.51 -3.78
N LEU A 100 -3.49 14.91 -2.51
CA LEU A 100 -4.74 15.19 -1.78
C LEU A 100 -5.30 16.58 -2.04
N ASP A 101 -4.51 17.52 -2.55
CA ASP A 101 -4.96 18.86 -2.90
C ASP A 101 -4.96 19.18 -4.41
N GLY A 102 -4.44 18.25 -5.22
CA GLY A 102 -4.37 18.38 -6.67
C GLY A 102 -3.28 19.33 -7.15
N ASP A 103 -2.27 19.62 -6.34
CA ASP A 103 -1.16 20.50 -6.70
C ASP A 103 -0.05 19.79 -7.50
N GLY A 104 -0.12 18.47 -7.62
CA GLY A 104 0.82 17.62 -8.35
C GLY A 104 2.02 17.16 -7.53
N HIS A 105 2.03 17.41 -6.22
CA HIS A 105 2.96 16.82 -5.27
C HIS A 105 2.23 15.77 -4.43
N GLU A 106 2.78 14.56 -4.37
CA GLU A 106 2.17 13.53 -3.53
C GLU A 106 2.38 13.87 -2.04
N ASP A 107 1.29 13.79 -1.29
CA ASP A 107 1.18 14.05 0.14
C ASP A 107 1.22 12.77 0.97
N ILE A 108 1.21 12.89 2.30
CA ILE A 108 1.14 11.74 3.21
C ILE A 108 -0.16 11.78 4.01
N LEU A 109 -1.01 10.76 3.86
CA LEU A 109 -2.11 10.47 4.78
C LEU A 109 -1.62 9.49 5.85
N MET A 110 -1.55 9.91 7.10
CA MET A 110 -1.10 9.09 8.24
C MET A 110 -2.26 8.78 9.18
N VAL A 111 -2.53 7.50 9.42
CA VAL A 111 -3.45 7.04 10.45
C VAL A 111 -2.65 6.70 11.71
N SER A 112 -3.02 7.33 12.82
CA SER A 112 -2.53 7.02 14.17
C SER A 112 -3.05 5.65 14.63
N ARG A 113 -2.70 5.23 15.84
CA ARG A 113 -3.19 3.95 16.40
C ARG A 113 -4.72 3.80 16.25
N PRO A 114 -5.25 2.58 16.02
CA PRO A 114 -6.68 2.33 15.93
C PRO A 114 -7.49 3.03 17.04
N GLY A 115 -8.46 3.85 16.61
CA GLY A 115 -9.32 4.67 17.46
C GLY A 115 -8.86 6.13 17.61
N ASN A 116 -7.70 6.51 17.07
CA ASN A 116 -7.20 7.89 17.06
C ASN A 116 -7.51 8.58 15.73
N GLU A 117 -6.74 9.59 15.34
CA GLU A 117 -6.95 10.38 14.12
C GLU A 117 -6.28 9.85 12.86
N ALA A 118 -6.78 10.33 11.72
CA ALA A 118 -6.00 10.45 10.49
C ALA A 118 -5.54 11.89 10.32
N THR A 119 -4.28 12.07 9.95
CA THR A 119 -3.67 13.36 9.68
C THR A 119 -3.10 13.35 8.27
N TRP A 120 -3.53 14.31 7.46
CA TRP A 120 -2.91 14.63 6.19
C TRP A 120 -1.72 15.58 6.43
N TYR A 121 -0.56 15.23 5.90
CA TYR A 121 0.62 16.08 5.85
C TYR A 121 0.84 16.53 4.41
N ARG A 122 0.72 17.83 4.18
CA ARG A 122 0.87 18.44 2.87
C ARG A 122 2.33 18.60 2.49
N ASN A 123 2.70 18.09 1.33
CA ASN A 123 4.02 18.16 0.77
C ASN A 123 4.32 19.61 0.34
N PRO A 124 5.37 20.26 0.87
CA PRO A 124 5.73 21.62 0.47
C PRO A 124 6.38 21.69 -0.93
N GLY A 125 6.51 20.56 -1.62
CA GLY A 125 7.16 20.43 -2.92
C GLY A 125 8.66 20.13 -2.78
N LYS A 126 9.47 20.74 -3.66
CA LYS A 126 10.80 20.24 -4.01
C LYS A 126 11.86 20.21 -2.89
N GLU A 127 11.70 20.99 -1.83
CA GLU A 127 12.72 21.07 -0.79
C GLU A 127 12.28 20.28 0.46
N PRO A 128 13.07 19.30 0.90
CA PRO A 128 12.79 18.59 2.14
C PRO A 128 12.59 19.54 3.32
N SER A 129 11.48 19.37 4.05
CA SER A 129 11.15 20.16 5.23
C SER A 129 10.80 19.21 6.39
N PRO A 130 11.32 19.45 7.61
CA PRO A 130 10.97 18.66 8.79
C PRO A 130 9.63 19.07 9.42
N SER A 131 8.85 19.93 8.78
CA SER A 131 7.63 20.51 9.34
C SER A 131 6.63 20.81 8.23
N TRP A 132 6.06 19.74 7.67
CA TRP A 132 4.96 19.82 6.71
C TRP A 132 3.71 20.38 7.39
N GLU A 133 2.88 21.07 6.61
CA GLU A 133 1.56 21.51 7.09
C GLU A 133 0.71 20.28 7.38
N ALA A 134 -0.03 20.29 8.49
CA ALA A 134 -0.78 19.13 8.96
C ALA A 134 -2.26 19.47 9.16
N HIS A 135 -3.13 18.65 8.57
CA HIS A 135 -4.57 18.75 8.69
C HIS A 135 -5.12 17.48 9.33
N ARG A 136 -5.84 17.62 10.44
CA ARG A 136 -6.52 16.50 11.10
C ARG A 136 -7.83 16.23 10.36
N VAL A 137 -7.81 15.25 9.48
CA VAL A 137 -8.90 15.00 8.53
C VAL A 137 -9.93 14.01 9.04
N ALA A 138 -9.58 13.10 9.95
CA ALA A 138 -10.56 12.19 10.57
C ALA A 138 -10.25 11.94 12.04
N GLU A 139 -11.26 11.58 12.81
CA GLU A 139 -11.14 11.17 14.21
C GLU A 139 -11.77 9.79 14.43
N GLY A 140 -11.28 9.06 15.43
CA GLY A 140 -11.87 7.77 15.79
C GLY A 140 -11.65 6.68 14.74
N VAL A 141 -10.58 6.78 13.94
CA VAL A 141 -10.23 5.85 12.87
C VAL A 141 -9.84 4.51 13.48
N ALA A 142 -10.82 3.62 13.62
CA ALA A 142 -10.63 2.26 14.12
C ALA A 142 -10.43 1.26 12.98
N THR A 143 -10.14 0.01 13.35
CA THR A 143 -9.55 -1.09 12.56
C THR A 143 -8.02 -1.03 12.54
N GLU A 144 -7.38 -2.19 12.54
CA GLU A 144 -5.93 -2.31 12.37
C GLU A 144 -5.51 -2.33 10.90
N CYS A 145 -6.47 -2.33 9.97
CA CYS A 145 -6.21 -2.26 8.54
C CYS A 145 -7.28 -1.38 7.85
N PRO A 146 -7.35 -0.07 8.14
CA PRO A 146 -8.07 0.85 7.29
C PRO A 146 -7.53 0.78 5.86
N GLU A 147 -8.35 1.16 4.89
CA GLU A 147 -7.99 1.16 3.46
C GLU A 147 -8.16 2.57 2.88
N TRP A 148 -7.33 2.95 1.92
CA TRP A 148 -7.46 4.17 1.13
C TRP A 148 -7.68 3.76 -0.33
N THR A 149 -8.92 3.84 -0.79
CA THR A 149 -9.31 3.27 -2.08
C THR A 149 -10.59 3.90 -2.59
N ASP A 150 -10.79 3.92 -3.90
CA ASP A 150 -12.04 4.33 -4.54
C ASP A 150 -13.11 3.27 -4.24
N LEU A 151 -13.86 3.49 -3.16
CA LEU A 151 -14.99 2.66 -2.80
C LEU A 151 -16.20 3.10 -3.60
N THR A 152 -16.41 4.40 -3.79
CA THR A 152 -17.66 4.96 -4.34
C THR A 152 -17.78 4.89 -5.87
N GLY A 153 -16.67 4.62 -6.56
CA GLY A 153 -16.57 4.51 -8.02
C GLY A 153 -16.48 5.87 -8.73
N ASP A 154 -16.15 6.94 -8.02
CA ASP A 154 -16.05 8.30 -8.59
C ASP A 154 -14.64 8.63 -9.12
N GLY A 155 -13.71 7.67 -9.00
CA GLY A 155 -12.32 7.81 -9.39
C GLY A 155 -11.44 8.47 -8.33
N ARG A 156 -11.97 8.76 -7.14
CA ARG A 156 -11.24 9.32 -6.00
C ARG A 156 -11.35 8.38 -4.81
N PRO A 157 -10.30 8.26 -4.00
CA PRO A 157 -10.31 7.36 -2.86
C PRO A 157 -11.07 7.91 -1.66
N GLU A 158 -11.66 7.00 -0.90
CA GLU A 158 -12.14 7.22 0.46
C GLU A 158 -11.28 6.49 1.49
N LEU A 159 -11.27 7.01 2.72
CA LEU A 159 -10.70 6.29 3.84
C LEU A 159 -11.76 5.33 4.38
N VAL A 160 -11.58 4.03 4.19
CA VAL A 160 -12.48 2.96 4.63
C VAL A 160 -12.01 2.41 5.96
N TYR A 161 -12.86 2.47 6.98
CA TYR A 161 -12.50 2.12 8.34
C TYR A 161 -13.75 1.92 9.21
N MET A 162 -13.58 1.76 10.52
CA MET A 162 -14.70 1.83 11.46
C MET A 162 -14.68 3.09 12.30
N GLU A 163 -15.84 3.69 12.53
CA GLU A 163 -16.00 4.72 13.55
C GLU A 163 -17.09 4.31 14.54
N LYS A 164 -16.80 4.40 15.85
CA LYS A 164 -17.76 4.10 16.93
C LYS A 164 -18.44 2.73 16.75
N GLY A 165 -17.66 1.74 16.31
CA GLY A 165 -18.09 0.35 16.16
C GLY A 165 -18.90 0.05 14.89
N ARG A 166 -19.00 0.98 13.94
CA ARG A 166 -19.66 0.79 12.65
C ARG A 166 -18.64 0.79 11.54
N PHE A 167 -18.74 -0.13 10.59
CA PHE A 167 -18.02 -0.03 9.32
C PHE A 167 -18.56 1.13 8.50
N GLY A 168 -17.70 1.74 7.70
CA GLY A 168 -18.03 2.86 6.84
C GLY A 168 -16.80 3.42 6.15
N PHE A 169 -16.94 4.64 5.67
CA PHE A 169 -15.86 5.35 5.01
C PHE A 169 -15.95 6.85 5.30
N ALA A 170 -14.82 7.55 5.29
CA ALA A 170 -14.79 9.01 5.27
C ALA A 170 -14.49 9.52 3.87
N GLU A 171 -15.34 10.43 3.40
CA GLU A 171 -15.24 11.07 2.10
C GLU A 171 -14.51 12.42 2.23
N PRO A 172 -13.37 12.61 1.55
CA PRO A 172 -12.71 13.90 1.47
C PRO A 172 -13.59 14.93 0.75
N ASN A 173 -13.63 16.16 1.25
CA ASN A 173 -14.16 17.27 0.46
C ASN A 173 -13.08 17.69 -0.54
N TRP A 174 -13.14 17.20 -1.77
CA TRP A 174 -12.13 17.49 -2.78
C TRP A 174 -12.07 18.94 -3.27
N GLU A 175 -13.01 19.80 -2.88
CA GLU A 175 -12.92 21.26 -3.09
C GLU A 175 -12.08 21.96 -2.00
N ASP A 176 -12.00 21.37 -0.81
CA ASP A 176 -11.19 21.82 0.32
C ASP A 176 -10.88 20.63 1.24
N THR A 177 -9.84 19.87 0.90
CA THR A 177 -9.45 18.63 1.60
C THR A 177 -8.89 18.88 2.99
N THR A 178 -8.67 20.15 3.37
CA THR A 178 -8.15 20.54 4.68
C THR A 178 -9.20 20.41 5.78
N GLN A 179 -10.48 20.37 5.40
CA GLN A 179 -11.58 20.20 6.34
C GLN A 179 -11.68 18.74 6.83
N PRO A 180 -12.22 18.51 8.04
CA PRO A 180 -12.54 17.16 8.49
C PRO A 180 -13.46 16.44 7.50
N TRP A 181 -13.08 15.23 7.13
CA TRP A 181 -13.79 14.36 6.22
C TRP A 181 -15.04 13.79 6.88
N LYS A 182 -16.11 13.69 6.11
CA LYS A 182 -17.39 13.24 6.62
C LYS A 182 -17.42 11.72 6.65
N PHE A 183 -17.71 11.12 7.81
CA PHE A 183 -17.89 9.67 7.93
C PHE A 183 -19.32 9.22 7.57
N HIS A 184 -19.40 8.17 6.76
CA HIS A 184 -20.62 7.54 6.29
C HIS A 184 -20.70 6.10 6.82
N PRO A 185 -21.51 5.84 7.87
CA PRO A 185 -21.67 4.48 8.37
C PRO A 185 -22.48 3.64 7.38
N ILE A 186 -22.01 2.42 7.12
CA ILE A 186 -22.72 1.43 6.28
C ILE A 186 -23.28 0.26 7.10
N SER A 187 -22.88 0.13 8.37
CA SER A 187 -23.34 -0.93 9.26
C SER A 187 -23.95 -0.39 10.55
N GLU A 188 -24.71 -1.26 11.23
CA GLU A 188 -25.02 -1.11 12.64
C GLU A 188 -23.75 -1.22 13.50
N VAL A 189 -23.86 -0.94 14.81
CA VAL A 189 -22.75 -1.13 15.74
C VAL A 189 -22.46 -2.63 15.91
N VAL A 190 -21.31 -3.06 15.41
CA VAL A 190 -20.86 -4.47 15.44
C VAL A 190 -19.70 -4.71 16.40
N ALA A 191 -19.02 -3.65 16.84
CA ALA A 191 -17.88 -3.73 17.75
C ALA A 191 -17.93 -2.66 18.85
N ASN A 192 -17.32 -2.96 20.00
CA ASN A 192 -17.16 -2.04 21.13
C ASN A 192 -15.67 -1.72 21.40
N THR A 193 -14.80 -2.03 20.44
CA THR A 193 -13.35 -1.89 20.50
C THR A 193 -12.85 -1.28 19.19
N PRO A 194 -11.77 -0.47 19.20
CA PRO A 194 -11.19 0.02 17.96
C PRO A 194 -10.30 -1.01 17.24
N TYR A 195 -9.94 -2.12 17.90
CA TYR A 195 -9.03 -3.14 17.38
C TYR A 195 -9.79 -4.27 16.67
N VAL A 196 -10.18 -4.03 15.41
CA VAL A 196 -10.79 -5.07 14.55
C VAL A 196 -9.86 -5.35 13.37
N HIS A 197 -9.64 -6.65 13.12
CA HIS A 197 -8.57 -7.18 12.26
C HIS A 197 -8.96 -7.25 10.77
N GLY A 198 -9.35 -6.11 10.22
CA GLY A 198 -9.33 -5.89 8.78
C GLY A 198 -10.68 -5.56 8.16
N VAL A 199 -10.61 -4.67 7.18
CA VAL A 199 -11.59 -4.46 6.13
C VAL A 199 -10.93 -4.83 4.81
N GLY A 200 -11.72 -5.17 3.81
CA GLY A 200 -11.27 -5.30 2.42
C GLY A 200 -12.23 -4.57 1.51
N VAL A 201 -11.78 -4.21 0.31
CA VAL A 201 -12.61 -3.55 -0.69
C VAL A 201 -12.43 -4.24 -2.04
N GLY A 202 -13.52 -4.50 -2.72
CA GLY A 202 -13.50 -5.06 -4.08
C GLY A 202 -14.86 -5.54 -4.55
N ASP A 203 -15.02 -5.72 -5.85
CA ASP A 203 -16.24 -6.25 -6.47
C ASP A 203 -16.37 -7.75 -6.20
N VAL A 204 -17.21 -8.12 -5.22
CA VAL A 204 -17.37 -9.51 -4.78
C VAL A 204 -18.35 -10.28 -5.65
N ASN A 205 -19.39 -9.60 -6.15
CA ASN A 205 -20.50 -10.21 -6.86
C ASN A 205 -20.39 -10.10 -8.40
N GLY A 206 -19.42 -9.32 -8.92
CA GLY A 206 -19.17 -9.10 -10.34
C GLY A 206 -20.07 -8.05 -10.99
N ASP A 207 -20.69 -7.16 -10.22
CA ASP A 207 -21.60 -6.13 -10.72
C ASP A 207 -20.90 -4.82 -11.15
N GLY A 208 -19.58 -4.75 -10.96
CA GLY A 208 -18.74 -3.62 -11.32
C GLY A 208 -18.66 -2.54 -10.24
N ARG A 209 -19.22 -2.75 -9.05
CA ARG A 209 -19.11 -1.86 -7.88
C ARG A 209 -18.26 -2.48 -6.79
N ALA A 210 -17.55 -1.65 -6.04
CA ALA A 210 -16.71 -2.13 -4.95
C ALA A 210 -17.55 -2.35 -3.68
N ASP A 211 -17.46 -3.55 -3.11
CA ASP A 211 -18.10 -3.91 -1.85
C ASP A 211 -17.12 -3.78 -0.67
N LEU A 212 -17.65 -3.63 0.54
CA LEU A 212 -16.83 -3.69 1.77
C LEU A 212 -16.87 -5.09 2.35
N LEU A 213 -15.71 -5.72 2.49
CA LEU A 213 -15.53 -7.04 3.09
C LEU A 213 -15.09 -6.93 4.55
N GLU A 214 -15.64 -7.81 5.39
CA GLU A 214 -15.18 -8.05 6.75
C GLU A 214 -15.17 -9.56 7.05
N LYS A 215 -14.72 -9.95 8.24
CA LYS A 215 -14.54 -11.35 8.61
C LYS A 215 -15.81 -12.22 8.45
N GLY A 216 -16.99 -11.66 8.74
CA GLY A 216 -18.29 -12.32 8.72
C GLY A 216 -19.03 -12.28 7.38
N GLY A 217 -18.55 -11.52 6.38
CA GLY A 217 -19.23 -11.35 5.10
C GLY A 217 -18.83 -10.07 4.36
N TRP A 218 -19.73 -9.56 3.53
CA TRP A 218 -19.53 -8.29 2.83
C TRP A 218 -20.81 -7.44 2.85
N PHE A 219 -20.64 -6.14 2.71
CA PHE A 219 -21.69 -5.17 2.47
C PHE A 219 -21.69 -4.83 0.98
N GLU A 220 -22.73 -5.28 0.28
CA GLU A 220 -22.93 -4.97 -1.13
C GLU A 220 -23.16 -3.47 -1.33
N GLN A 221 -22.39 -2.83 -2.22
CA GLN A 221 -22.59 -1.42 -2.53
C GLN A 221 -23.90 -1.23 -3.31
N PRO A 222 -24.77 -0.28 -2.91
CA PRO A 222 -25.98 0.01 -3.66
C PRO A 222 -25.67 0.68 -5.01
N ASP A 223 -26.59 0.57 -5.97
CA ASP A 223 -26.51 1.27 -7.27
C ASP A 223 -26.31 2.81 -7.14
N ARG A 224 -26.62 3.40 -5.99
CA ARG A 224 -26.47 4.82 -5.67
C ARG A 224 -25.94 4.98 -4.23
N PRO A 225 -24.62 5.01 -4.01
CA PRO A 225 -24.04 5.13 -2.67
C PRO A 225 -24.38 6.47 -1.99
N PHE A 226 -24.66 7.50 -2.78
CA PHE A 226 -25.12 8.80 -2.32
C PHE A 226 -26.55 9.07 -2.79
N SER A 227 -27.54 8.55 -2.08
CA SER A 227 -28.92 9.03 -2.25
C SER A 227 -29.06 10.39 -1.56
N THR A 228 -29.32 11.44 -2.35
CA THR A 228 -29.78 12.75 -1.89
C THR A 228 -31.04 12.67 -1.03
#